data_AF-A0A947EPI8-F1
#
_entry.id   AF-A0A947EPI8-F1
#
_cell.length_a   1.000
_cell.length_b   1.000
_cell.length_c   1.000
_cell.angle_alpha   90.00
_cell.angle_beta   90.00
_cell.angle_gamma   90.00
#
_symmetry.space_group_name_H-M   'P 1'
#
loop_
_entity.id
_entity.type
_entity.pdbx_description
1 polymer ?
#
loop_
_entity_poly.entity_id
_entity_poly.type
_entity_poly.pdbx_seq_one_letter_code
_entity_poly.pdbx_strand_id
1 'polypeptide(L)'
;MKYRLLIVIVLIISVSVSAQVPESYKAEMQRMLGTWIADNSNYMSEQETDDAYAIRWTYGLDNTTLIGHLFGMKDGVKTSVYWQFFQFWDPENKQVRVIQMNTYGTKGEGLVKYIDEQHSQLTQVYVNPDGSRFETGHKTELYANKEISRSYEIKDGKWIEGRHYIWIKQKE
;
A
#
# COMPACT_ATOMS: atom_id res chain seq x y z
N MET A 1 -61.90 5.04 35.68
CA MET A 1 -60.75 4.33 35.06
C MET A 1 -59.86 5.34 34.37
N LYS A 2 -58.64 5.57 34.88
CA LYS A 2 -57.66 6.48 34.27
C LYS A 2 -56.67 5.65 33.46
N TYR A 3 -56.74 5.72 32.14
CA TYR A 3 -55.75 5.09 31.26
C TYR A 3 -54.48 5.94 31.30
N ARG A 4 -53.38 5.38 31.84
CA ARG A 4 -52.05 5.97 31.72
C ARG A 4 -51.44 5.46 30.42
N LEU A 5 -51.30 6.36 29.44
CA LEU A 5 -50.59 6.11 28.19
C LEU A 5 -49.09 5.96 28.51
N LEU A 6 -48.55 4.76 28.33
CA LEU A 6 -47.13 4.50 28.45
C LEU A 6 -46.49 4.78 27.07
N ILE A 7 -45.81 5.92 26.92
CA ILE A 7 -45.03 6.21 25.73
C ILE A 7 -43.69 5.48 25.87
N VAL A 8 -43.52 4.39 25.13
CA VAL A 8 -42.22 3.72 24.97
C VAL A 8 -41.43 4.49 23.92
N ILE A 9 -40.49 5.32 24.37
CA ILE A 9 -39.49 5.95 23.51
C ILE A 9 -38.50 4.84 23.13
N VAL A 10 -38.66 4.28 21.94
CA VAL A 10 -37.64 3.42 21.34
C VAL A 10 -36.51 4.34 20.86
N LEU A 11 -35.49 4.50 21.71
CA LEU A 11 -34.25 5.13 21.32
C LEU A 11 -33.55 4.20 20.32
N ILE A 12 -33.70 4.47 19.03
CA ILE A 12 -32.86 3.84 18.00
C ILE A 12 -31.48 4.46 18.18
N ILE A 13 -30.66 3.83 19.03
CA ILE A 13 -29.23 4.09 19.06
C ILE A 13 -28.71 3.55 17.74
N SER A 14 -28.55 4.44 16.77
CA SER A 14 -27.72 4.16 15.59
C SER A 14 -26.31 3.91 16.12
N VAL A 15 -26.02 2.67 16.47
CA VAL A 15 -24.65 2.23 16.68
C VAL A 15 -24.02 2.43 15.32
N SER A 16 -23.28 3.52 15.15
CA SER A 16 -22.37 3.67 14.04
C SER A 16 -21.46 2.46 14.15
N VAL A 17 -21.74 1.44 13.34
CA VAL A 17 -20.84 0.32 13.12
C VAL A 17 -19.60 1.02 12.58
N SER A 18 -18.62 1.26 13.46
CA SER A 18 -17.29 1.65 13.05
C SER A 18 -16.93 0.67 11.95
N ALA A 19 -16.73 1.18 10.73
CA ALA A 19 -16.53 0.35 9.56
C ALA A 19 -15.31 -0.53 9.83
N GLN A 20 -15.57 -1.75 10.27
CA GLN A 20 -14.53 -2.62 10.79
C GLN A 20 -13.62 -3.00 9.62
N VAL A 21 -12.32 -2.92 9.85
CA VAL A 21 -11.32 -3.36 8.88
C VAL A 21 -11.67 -4.79 8.44
N PRO A 22 -11.88 -5.05 7.13
CA PRO A 22 -12.27 -6.38 6.67
C PRO A 22 -11.25 -7.44 7.05
N GLU A 23 -11.72 -8.64 7.38
CA GLU A 23 -10.84 -9.75 7.79
C GLU A 23 -9.87 -10.16 6.69
N SER A 24 -10.31 -10.10 5.42
CA SER A 24 -9.46 -10.31 4.26
C SER A 24 -8.29 -9.31 4.20
N TYR A 25 -8.53 -8.03 4.53
CA TYR A 25 -7.47 -7.04 4.59
C TYR A 25 -6.57 -7.23 5.81
N LYS A 26 -7.09 -7.66 6.97
CA LYS A 26 -6.23 -8.03 8.11
C LYS A 26 -5.30 -9.19 7.78
N ALA A 27 -5.80 -10.22 7.11
CA ALA A 27 -5.00 -11.35 6.66
C ALA A 27 -3.91 -10.90 5.68
N GLU A 28 -4.26 -10.00 4.75
CA GLU A 28 -3.30 -9.41 3.84
C GLU A 28 -2.23 -8.58 4.57
N MET A 29 -2.61 -7.76 5.56
CA MET A 29 -1.65 -7.03 6.37
C MET A 29 -0.65 -7.96 7.04
N GLN A 30 -1.13 -9.05 7.65
CA GLN A 30 -0.28 -10.07 8.27
C GLN A 30 0.69 -10.71 7.26
N ARG A 31 0.23 -10.98 6.03
CA ARG A 31 1.08 -11.50 4.95
C ARG A 31 2.19 -10.50 4.60
N MET A 32 1.88 -9.21 4.52
CA MET A 32 2.84 -8.16 4.14
C MET A 32 3.93 -7.89 5.18
N LEU A 33 3.65 -8.08 6.47
CA LEU A 33 4.61 -7.79 7.55
C LEU A 33 5.99 -8.41 7.33
N GLY A 34 7.02 -7.70 7.76
CA GLY A 34 8.41 -8.14 7.68
C GLY A 34 9.17 -7.45 6.54
N THR A 35 10.30 -8.03 6.15
CA THR A 35 11.18 -7.46 5.11
C THR A 35 11.08 -8.26 3.82
N TRP A 36 10.98 -7.55 2.70
CA TRP A 36 10.95 -8.10 1.36
C TRP A 36 12.09 -7.50 0.55
N ILE A 37 12.81 -8.33 -0.20
CA ILE A 37 13.96 -7.89 -1.00
C ILE A 37 13.70 -8.20 -2.46
N ALA A 38 13.99 -7.24 -3.34
CA ALA A 38 14.00 -7.41 -4.77
C ALA A 38 15.38 -7.06 -5.35
N ASP A 39 15.85 -7.90 -6.26
CA ASP A 39 17.08 -7.66 -7.02
C ASP A 39 16.90 -6.48 -7.99
N ASN A 40 17.94 -5.67 -8.14
CA ASN A 40 17.95 -4.49 -9.01
C ASN A 40 19.00 -4.58 -10.14
N SER A 41 19.69 -5.71 -10.30
CA SER A 41 20.82 -5.86 -11.22
C SER A 41 20.47 -5.49 -12.68
N ASN A 42 19.21 -5.72 -13.09
CA ASN A 42 18.73 -5.43 -14.43
C ASN A 42 18.44 -3.94 -14.71
N TYR A 43 18.42 -3.08 -13.69
CA TYR A 43 18.07 -1.65 -13.83
C TYR A 43 19.19 -0.72 -13.35
N MET A 44 20.34 -1.27 -12.97
CA MET A 44 21.49 -0.47 -12.54
C MET A 44 21.98 0.46 -13.65
N SER A 45 22.49 1.62 -13.24
CA SER A 45 23.07 2.65 -14.12
C SER A 45 24.13 3.43 -13.36
N GLU A 46 24.77 4.40 -14.01
CA GLU A 46 25.70 5.32 -13.33
C GLU A 46 25.06 6.07 -12.16
N GLN A 47 23.74 6.33 -12.24
CA GLN A 47 22.98 7.04 -11.21
C GLN A 47 22.23 6.10 -10.25
N GLU A 48 22.11 4.81 -10.59
CA GLU A 48 21.39 3.79 -9.81
C GLU A 48 22.32 2.63 -9.50
N THR A 49 22.97 2.71 -8.34
CA THR A 49 24.10 1.84 -8.00
C THR A 49 23.78 0.80 -6.92
N ASP A 50 22.59 0.86 -6.31
CA ASP A 50 22.11 -0.13 -5.36
C ASP A 50 21.82 -1.46 -6.11
N ASP A 51 22.35 -2.56 -5.56
CA ASP A 51 22.25 -3.91 -6.14
C ASP A 51 20.85 -4.51 -5.94
N ALA A 52 20.14 -4.04 -4.91
CA ALA A 52 18.82 -4.51 -4.55
C ALA A 52 18.03 -3.41 -3.83
N TYR A 53 16.74 -3.67 -3.64
CA TYR A 53 15.86 -2.87 -2.80
C TYR A 53 15.25 -3.72 -1.69
N ALA A 54 15.10 -3.15 -0.51
CA ALA A 54 14.38 -3.77 0.61
C ALA A 54 13.20 -2.92 1.02
N ILE A 55 11.99 -3.51 1.10
CA ILE A 55 10.84 -2.90 1.75
C ILE A 55 10.56 -3.60 3.07
N ARG A 56 10.47 -2.83 4.15
CA ARG A 56 10.05 -3.34 5.47
C ARG A 56 8.68 -2.81 5.83
N TRP A 57 7.75 -3.71 6.11
CA TRP A 57 6.40 -3.41 6.58
C TRP A 57 6.27 -3.71 8.07
N THR A 58 5.70 -2.78 8.81
CA THR A 58 5.33 -2.94 10.21
C THR A 58 3.90 -2.48 10.42
N TYR A 59 3.28 -2.92 11.52
CA TYR A 59 2.04 -2.31 11.96
C TYR A 59 2.23 -0.83 12.31
N GLY A 60 1.20 -0.05 12.00
CA GLY A 60 0.99 1.29 12.52
C GLY A 60 -0.04 1.31 13.64
N LEU A 61 -0.90 2.32 13.63
CA LEU A 61 -1.87 2.62 14.70
C LEU A 61 -2.80 1.43 14.97
N ASP A 62 -2.81 0.97 16.22
CA ASP A 62 -3.67 -0.10 16.74
C ASP A 62 -3.72 -1.37 15.86
N ASN A 63 -2.64 -1.65 15.12
CA ASN A 63 -2.57 -2.73 14.13
C ASN A 63 -3.64 -2.67 13.02
N THR A 64 -4.20 -1.48 12.76
CA THR A 64 -5.21 -1.23 11.72
C THR A 64 -4.63 -0.65 10.44
N THR A 65 -3.36 -0.25 10.48
CA THR A 65 -2.62 0.31 9.35
C THR A 65 -1.26 -0.37 9.20
N LEU A 66 -0.67 -0.25 8.01
CA LEU A 66 0.70 -0.63 7.75
C LEU A 66 1.55 0.61 7.46
N ILE A 67 2.79 0.57 7.94
CA ILE A 67 3.84 1.52 7.60
C ILE A 67 4.94 0.76 6.87
N GLY A 68 5.29 1.25 5.68
CA GLY A 68 6.34 0.68 4.83
C GLY A 68 7.53 1.62 4.73
N HIS A 69 8.74 1.07 4.66
CA HIS A 69 9.95 1.82 4.29
C HIS A 69 10.72 1.06 3.23
N LEU A 70 10.95 1.69 2.08
CA LEU A 70 11.80 1.18 1.01
C LEU A 70 13.21 1.76 1.16
N PHE A 71 14.20 0.89 1.15
CA PHE A 71 15.62 1.20 1.22
C PHE A 71 16.33 0.68 -0.02
N GLY A 72 17.38 1.38 -0.44
CA GLY A 72 18.42 0.79 -1.29
C GLY A 72 19.25 -0.21 -0.50
N MET A 73 19.87 -1.13 -1.23
CA MET A 73 20.83 -2.07 -0.69
C MET A 73 22.07 -2.13 -1.58
N LYS A 74 23.23 -2.02 -0.95
CA LYS A 74 24.54 -2.18 -1.60
C LYS A 74 25.37 -3.18 -0.80
N ASP A 75 25.88 -4.21 -1.46
CA ASP A 75 26.71 -5.25 -0.82
C ASP A 75 26.06 -5.84 0.46
N GLY A 76 24.73 -6.02 0.42
CA GLY A 76 23.94 -6.54 1.54
C GLY A 76 23.64 -5.54 2.67
N VAL A 77 24.12 -4.30 2.56
CA VAL A 77 23.92 -3.23 3.56
C VAL A 77 22.85 -2.25 3.08
N LYS A 78 21.95 -1.84 3.97
CA LYS A 78 20.95 -0.80 3.66
C LYS A 78 21.62 0.55 3.44
N THR A 79 21.23 1.24 2.38
CA THR A 79 21.71 2.58 2.05
C THR A 79 20.65 3.62 2.41
N SER A 80 20.18 4.41 1.44
CA SER A 80 19.19 5.46 1.64
C SER A 80 17.77 4.90 1.71
N VAL A 81 16.91 5.57 2.49
CA VAL A 81 15.45 5.41 2.33
C VAL A 81 15.06 6.07 1.02
N TYR A 82 14.31 5.37 0.17
CA TYR A 82 13.77 5.93 -1.06
C TYR A 82 12.33 6.37 -0.88
N TRP A 83 11.51 5.56 -0.21
CA TRP A 83 10.09 5.83 -0.01
C TRP A 83 9.64 5.40 1.39
N GLN A 84 8.71 6.17 1.95
CA GLN A 84 7.89 5.77 3.09
C GLN A 84 6.45 5.60 2.64
N PHE A 85 5.77 4.57 3.13
CA PHE A 85 4.40 4.21 2.76
C PHE A 85 3.51 4.17 4.01
N PHE A 86 2.26 4.58 3.82
CA PHE A 86 1.16 4.42 4.76
C PHE A 86 0.02 3.74 4.04
N GLN A 87 -0.41 2.58 4.54
CA GLN A 87 -1.48 1.80 3.93
C GLN A 87 -2.57 1.50 4.94
N PHE A 88 -3.83 1.76 4.58
CA PHE A 88 -4.97 1.62 5.49
C PHE A 88 -6.26 1.33 4.72
N TRP A 89 -7.26 0.78 5.43
CA TRP A 89 -8.59 0.59 4.88
C TRP A 89 -9.33 1.92 4.81
N ASP A 90 -9.77 2.31 3.61
CA ASP A 90 -10.63 3.46 3.37
C ASP A 90 -12.10 2.98 3.38
N PRO A 91 -12.87 3.29 4.44
CA PRO A 91 -14.24 2.80 4.56
C PRO A 91 -15.22 3.50 3.61
N GLU A 92 -14.90 4.70 3.12
CA GLU A 92 -15.74 5.44 2.18
C GLU A 92 -15.69 4.78 0.80
N ASN A 93 -14.47 4.46 0.35
CA ASN A 93 -14.24 3.83 -0.95
C ASN A 93 -14.32 2.30 -0.90
N LYS A 94 -14.36 1.70 0.30
CA LYS A 94 -14.30 0.25 0.54
C LYS A 94 -13.10 -0.39 -0.16
N GLN A 95 -11.96 0.28 -0.06
CA GLN A 95 -10.71 -0.12 -0.70
C GLN A 95 -9.53 0.18 0.21
N VAL A 96 -8.37 -0.40 -0.08
CA VAL A 96 -7.15 -0.07 0.63
C VAL A 96 -6.55 1.18 -0.02
N ARG A 97 -6.26 2.20 0.79
CA ARG A 97 -5.58 3.43 0.37
C ARG A 97 -4.10 3.35 0.70
N VAL A 98 -3.27 3.83 -0.22
CA VAL A 98 -1.81 3.93 -0.06
C VAL A 98 -1.41 5.39 -0.27
N ILE A 99 -0.74 5.95 0.73
CA ILE A 99 -0.04 7.23 0.65
C ILE A 99 1.46 6.93 0.75
N GLN A 100 2.27 7.58 -0.08
CA GLN A 100 3.72 7.44 -0.04
C GLN A 100 4.45 8.76 -0.27
N MET A 101 5.66 8.87 0.26
CA MET A 101 6.51 10.04 0.09
C MET A 101 7.97 9.63 -0.06
N ASN A 102 8.69 10.26 -0.98
CA ASN A 102 10.12 10.04 -1.16
C ASN A 102 10.98 11.10 -0.46
N THR A 103 12.29 10.88 -0.46
CA THR A 103 13.28 11.80 0.11
C THR A 103 13.35 13.16 -0.58
N TYR A 104 12.81 13.28 -1.79
CA TYR A 104 12.76 14.53 -2.56
C TYR A 104 11.45 15.30 -2.35
N GLY A 105 10.54 14.81 -1.51
CA GLY A 105 9.26 15.45 -1.21
C GLY A 105 8.16 15.20 -2.24
N THR A 106 8.36 14.29 -3.21
CA THR A 106 7.27 13.82 -4.06
C THR A 106 6.30 12.99 -3.22
N LYS A 107 5.01 13.33 -3.28
CA LYS A 107 3.92 12.58 -2.64
C LYS A 107 3.16 11.77 -3.67
N GLY A 108 2.97 10.47 -3.44
CA GLY A 108 2.06 9.60 -4.18
C GLY A 108 0.84 9.23 -3.34
N GLU A 109 -0.34 9.18 -3.94
CA GLU A 109 -1.57 8.75 -3.26
C GLU A 109 -2.48 7.98 -4.22
N GLY A 110 -3.10 6.91 -3.72
CA GLY A 110 -4.06 6.16 -4.51
C GLY A 110 -4.65 4.95 -3.81
N LEU A 111 -5.29 4.08 -4.60
CA LEU A 111 -6.13 2.99 -4.12
C LEU A 111 -5.67 1.65 -4.69
N VAL A 112 -5.69 0.62 -3.84
CA VAL A 112 -5.50 -0.77 -4.23
C VAL A 112 -6.86 -1.40 -4.50
N LYS A 113 -6.96 -2.00 -5.68
CA LYS A 113 -8.05 -2.88 -6.08
C LYS A 113 -7.54 -4.31 -6.09
N TYR A 114 -8.07 -5.16 -5.22
CA TYR A 114 -7.90 -6.61 -5.31
C TYR A 114 -8.81 -7.12 -6.43
N ILE A 115 -8.20 -7.76 -7.43
CA ILE A 115 -8.91 -8.35 -8.57
C ILE A 115 -9.40 -9.74 -8.17
N ASP A 116 -8.53 -10.50 -7.53
CA ASP A 116 -8.80 -11.80 -6.90
C ASP A 116 -7.79 -12.03 -5.74
N GLU A 117 -7.71 -13.26 -5.21
CA GLU A 117 -6.83 -13.62 -4.10
C GLU A 117 -5.33 -13.53 -4.42
N GLN A 118 -4.96 -13.59 -5.70
CA GLN A 118 -3.57 -13.61 -6.17
C GLN A 118 -3.20 -12.36 -6.96
N HIS A 119 -4.14 -11.48 -7.29
CA HIS A 119 -3.87 -10.31 -8.12
C HIS A 119 -4.40 -9.03 -7.50
N SER A 120 -3.54 -8.03 -7.42
CA SER A 120 -3.92 -6.66 -7.06
C SER A 120 -3.45 -5.64 -8.09
N GLN A 121 -4.12 -4.50 -8.09
CA GLN A 121 -3.76 -3.35 -8.89
C GLN A 121 -3.78 -2.10 -8.01
N LEU A 122 -2.70 -1.34 -8.02
CA LEU A 122 -2.61 -0.03 -7.38
C LEU A 122 -2.50 1.04 -8.47
N THR A 123 -3.28 2.11 -8.35
CA THR A 123 -3.16 3.29 -9.21
C THR A 123 -2.95 4.49 -8.32
N GLN A 124 -1.94 5.31 -8.62
CA GLN A 124 -1.54 6.44 -7.79
C GLN A 124 -1.28 7.69 -8.62
N VAL A 125 -1.65 8.83 -8.06
CA VAL A 125 -1.28 10.15 -8.55
C VAL A 125 -0.12 10.65 -7.71
N TYR A 126 0.95 11.07 -8.38
CA TYR A 126 2.12 11.67 -7.77
C TYR A 126 2.12 13.18 -7.99
N VAL A 127 2.60 13.91 -6.99
CA VAL A 127 2.77 15.36 -7.03
C VAL A 127 4.18 15.68 -6.53
N ASN A 128 4.96 16.35 -7.37
CA ASN A 128 6.29 16.82 -7.04
C ASN A 128 6.24 18.15 -6.26
N PRO A 129 7.34 18.56 -5.59
CA PRO A 129 7.40 19.83 -4.87
C PRO A 129 7.13 21.07 -5.74
N ASP A 130 7.42 21.00 -7.04
CA ASP A 130 7.13 22.07 -8.00
C ASP A 130 5.66 22.12 -8.46
N GLY A 131 4.82 21.20 -7.97
CA GLY A 131 3.40 21.09 -8.32
C GLY A 131 3.12 20.26 -9.57
N SER A 132 4.15 19.78 -10.29
CA SER A 132 3.96 18.87 -11.42
C SER A 132 3.38 17.53 -10.98
N ARG A 133 2.59 16.89 -11.86
CA ARG A 133 1.81 15.68 -11.54
C ARG A 133 1.99 14.62 -12.60
N PHE A 134 1.96 13.36 -12.18
CA PHE A 134 1.97 12.21 -13.06
C PHE A 134 1.23 11.04 -12.40
N GLU A 135 0.78 10.09 -13.21
CA GLU A 135 0.08 8.90 -12.73
C GLU A 135 0.92 7.66 -12.95
N THR A 136 0.93 6.78 -11.96
CA THR A 136 1.54 5.46 -12.08
C THR A 136 0.56 4.37 -11.69
N GLY A 137 0.83 3.18 -12.21
CA GLY A 137 0.12 1.97 -11.88
C GLY A 137 1.07 0.88 -11.46
N HIS A 138 0.60 -0.02 -10.60
CA HIS A 138 1.27 -1.26 -10.27
C HIS A 138 0.28 -2.41 -10.41
N LYS A 139 0.72 -3.51 -11.02
CA LYS A 139 0.00 -4.78 -11.02
C LYS A 139 0.85 -5.82 -10.32
N THR A 140 0.29 -6.49 -9.34
CA THR A 140 1.04 -7.38 -8.46
C THR A 140 0.41 -8.76 -8.40
N GLU A 141 1.22 -9.80 -8.61
CA GLU A 141 0.87 -11.18 -8.28
C GLU A 141 1.32 -11.48 -6.85
N LEU A 142 0.41 -11.99 -6.02
CA LEU A 142 0.57 -12.15 -4.59
C LEU A 142 0.72 -13.63 -4.23
N TYR A 143 1.81 -13.95 -3.53
CA TYR A 143 2.06 -15.26 -2.94
C TYR A 143 2.43 -15.08 -1.46
N ALA A 144 2.48 -16.19 -0.71
CA ALA A 144 2.77 -16.17 0.72
C ALA A 144 4.15 -15.57 1.06
N ASN A 145 5.17 -15.87 0.25
CA ASN A 145 6.56 -15.46 0.46
C ASN A 145 7.19 -14.76 -0.75
N LYS A 146 6.40 -14.46 -1.77
CA LYS A 146 6.83 -13.80 -3.00
C LYS A 146 5.76 -12.84 -3.50
N GLU A 147 6.19 -11.73 -4.07
CA GLU A 147 5.34 -10.87 -4.90
C GLU A 147 6.02 -10.59 -6.23
N ILE A 148 5.24 -10.52 -7.29
CA ILE A 148 5.73 -10.13 -8.61
C ILE A 148 5.03 -8.82 -8.98
N SER A 149 5.76 -7.72 -8.94
CA SER A 149 5.22 -6.37 -9.17
C SER A 149 5.72 -5.80 -10.49
N ARG A 150 4.80 -5.35 -11.34
CA ARG A 150 5.09 -4.59 -12.56
C ARG A 150 4.59 -3.16 -12.40
N SER A 151 5.46 -2.18 -12.64
CA SER A 151 5.11 -0.76 -12.63
C SER A 151 4.75 -0.27 -14.02
N TYR A 152 3.94 0.78 -14.07
CA TYR A 152 3.44 1.39 -15.29
C TYR A 152 3.38 2.90 -15.12
N GLU A 153 3.70 3.64 -16.18
CA GLU A 153 3.26 5.02 -16.32
C GLU A 153 1.85 5.02 -16.92
N ILE A 154 0.97 5.89 -16.41
CA ILE A 154 -0.38 6.05 -16.96
C ILE A 154 -0.46 7.38 -17.71
N LYS A 155 -0.63 7.31 -19.03
CA LYS A 155 -0.76 8.47 -19.94
C LYS A 155 -1.97 8.30 -20.81
N ASP A 156 -2.89 9.26 -20.79
CA ASP A 156 -4.15 9.24 -21.55
C ASP A 156 -4.93 7.91 -21.38
N GLY A 157 -4.92 7.36 -20.15
CA GLY A 157 -5.54 6.08 -19.80
C GLY A 157 -4.78 4.84 -20.27
N LYS A 158 -3.65 4.99 -20.98
CA LYS A 158 -2.80 3.87 -21.41
C LYS A 158 -1.77 3.54 -20.35
N TRP A 159 -1.60 2.25 -20.09
CA TRP A 159 -0.62 1.70 -19.16
C TRP A 159 0.66 1.37 -19.93
N ILE A 160 1.67 2.20 -19.80
CA ILE A 160 2.97 2.04 -20.45
C ILE A 160 3.88 1.32 -19.47
N GLU A 161 4.35 0.13 -19.85
CA GLU A 161 5.12 -0.74 -18.96
C GLU A 161 6.46 -0.10 -18.55
N GLY A 162 6.75 -0.20 -17.27
CA GLY A 162 7.98 0.25 -16.64
C GLY A 162 8.81 -0.93 -16.15
N ARG A 163 9.07 -0.97 -14.84
CA ARG A 163 9.96 -1.94 -14.21
C ARG A 163 9.20 -3.15 -13.71
N HIS A 164 9.93 -4.24 -13.58
CA HIS A 164 9.45 -5.51 -13.07
C HIS A 164 10.36 -6.00 -11.94
N TYR A 165 9.77 -6.25 -10.77
CA TYR A 165 10.48 -6.73 -9.59
C TYR A 165 9.84 -8.00 -9.04
N ILE A 166 10.69 -8.93 -8.62
CA ILE A 166 10.30 -10.09 -7.82
C ILE A 166 10.75 -9.82 -6.38
N TRP A 167 9.79 -9.61 -5.49
CA TRP A 167 10.02 -9.38 -4.08
C TRP A 167 9.97 -10.71 -3.34
N ILE A 168 11.00 -11.02 -2.57
CA ILE A 168 11.09 -12.24 -1.76
C ILE A 168 11.06 -11.88 -0.29
N LYS A 169 10.11 -12.48 0.44
CA LYS A 169 9.98 -12.31 1.88
C LYS A 169 11.15 -12.96 2.60
N GLN A 170 11.81 -12.20 3.46
CA GLN A 170 12.91 -12.70 4.28
C GLN A 170 12.36 -13.41 5.52
N LYS A 171 13.06 -14.46 5.95
CA LYS A 171 12.80 -15.09 7.25
C LYS A 171 13.36 -14.17 8.32
N GLU A 172 12.56 -13.86 9.33
CA GLU A 172 13.01 -13.14 10.53
C GLU A 172 13.69 -14.08 11.54
#